data_AF-A0A4Z1EQ46-F1
#
_entry.id   AF-A0A4Z1EQ46-F1
#
_cell.length_a   1.000
_cell.length_b   1.000
_cell.length_c   1.000
_cell.angle_alpha   90.00
_cell.angle_beta   90.00
_cell.angle_gamma   90.00
#
_symmetry.space_group_name_H-M   'P 1'
#
loop_
_entity.id
_entity.type
_entity.pdbx_description
1 polymer ?
#
loop_
_entity_poly.entity_id
_entity_poly.type
_entity_poly.pdbx_seq_one_letter_code
_entity_poly.pdbx_strand_id
1 'polypeptide(L)'
;MPHPLVSIPSFVRSGNDKLPSFGQLDSRLYDLSSRPDGPISFTFGLSNPEKRKKLRDTLNMLMSGTVNGENDDGSKKSNEVDLGAPYAVVGDKYAEFIRSAAIKQVFGRITLLEQQSQTTNLMLATIESQSQSQQVKIEDIATVVYATGFSTSPALNFLPEDIKESLGYNASYPRLPLLLSEDCMSSSRDSPSTLALMGFFDGSYWGILESQARVIAKKWGAQTEGFSSPTHNHDGTHEDNSSKLRAFMEELRNMMEKDPSSVPQNFFSDYPGLMEETSPKLGLQKINLSWGEREGMVSPARYIDSQCDKLEAEKAMQKLQKTLQDSRDGKAIFAKSTFRGLQGNWKDFNAKTESLESSPKSSSSSSFHLRFPTDTTSDLEYLCITQCGGSSPPIPRTIYRLRSSANQIIIEKQTDGNQVTVVARGTPDADSRYKIVYSFCFAGVGITEFRIEHLDEENVKIDSGVHFMR
;
A
#
# COMPACT_ATOMS: atom_id res chain seq x y z
N MET A 1 -11.93 -16.56 11.23
CA MET A 1 -10.76 -17.08 10.47
C MET A 1 -9.76 -15.95 10.31
N PRO A 2 -8.48 -16.11 10.69
CA PRO A 2 -7.48 -15.08 10.46
C PRO A 2 -7.14 -15.02 8.97
N HIS A 3 -7.30 -13.84 8.35
CA HIS A 3 -6.88 -13.60 6.98
C HIS A 3 -5.35 -13.37 6.95
N PRO A 4 -4.61 -13.97 6.00
CA PRO A 4 -3.19 -13.68 5.88
C PRO A 4 -2.99 -12.22 5.48
N LEU A 5 -2.11 -11.51 6.19
CA LEU A 5 -1.79 -10.11 5.90
C LEU A 5 -0.63 -10.01 4.92
N VAL A 6 -0.83 -9.26 3.85
CA VAL A 6 0.17 -8.97 2.82
C VAL A 6 0.45 -7.48 2.80
N SER A 7 1.69 -7.09 3.11
CA SER A 7 2.11 -5.68 3.10
C SER A 7 2.68 -5.30 1.73
N ILE A 8 1.94 -4.46 1.00
CA ILE A 8 2.32 -3.92 -0.31
C ILE A 8 3.07 -2.60 -0.12
N PRO A 9 4.17 -2.33 -0.84
CA PRO A 9 4.77 -1.00 -0.83
C PRO A 9 3.89 0.06 -1.49
N SER A 10 4.07 1.31 -1.06
CA SER A 10 3.45 2.47 -1.70
C SER A 10 3.98 2.72 -3.13
N PHE A 11 5.16 2.16 -3.44
CA PHE A 11 5.79 2.22 -4.75
C PHE A 11 6.11 0.82 -5.25
N VAL A 12 5.54 0.45 -6.40
CA VAL A 12 5.66 -0.86 -7.02
C VAL A 12 6.41 -0.76 -8.34
N ARG A 13 6.91 -1.88 -8.85
CA ARG A 13 7.60 -1.89 -10.15
C ARG A 13 6.67 -1.47 -11.29
N SER A 14 7.22 -0.67 -12.19
CA SER A 14 6.57 -0.23 -13.43
C SER A 14 6.44 -1.34 -14.48
N GLY A 15 7.10 -2.49 -14.28
CA GLY A 15 7.08 -3.63 -15.21
C GLY A 15 7.89 -3.41 -16.48
N ASN A 16 8.80 -2.43 -16.50
CA ASN A 16 9.74 -2.23 -17.60
C ASN A 16 10.95 -3.16 -17.43
N ASP A 17 11.03 -4.22 -18.22
CA ASP A 17 12.12 -5.21 -18.15
C ASP A 17 13.48 -4.65 -18.58
N LYS A 18 13.50 -3.55 -19.35
CA LYS A 18 14.73 -2.90 -19.83
C LYS A 18 15.32 -1.92 -18.82
N LEU A 19 14.47 -1.37 -17.94
CA LEU A 19 14.84 -0.28 -17.06
C LEU A 19 14.18 -0.45 -15.68
N PRO A 20 14.94 -0.73 -14.61
CA PRO A 20 14.36 -0.85 -13.28
C PRO A 20 13.74 0.48 -12.87
N SER A 21 12.40 0.53 -12.83
CA SER A 21 11.63 1.73 -12.53
C SER A 21 10.46 1.40 -11.60
N PHE A 22 10.05 2.39 -10.81
CA PHE A 22 9.06 2.24 -9.75
C PHE A 22 8.04 3.36 -9.85
N GLY A 23 6.75 3.01 -9.77
CA GLY A 23 5.63 3.93 -9.78
C GLY A 23 4.77 3.81 -8.53
N GLN A 24 3.94 4.83 -8.30
CA GLN A 24 2.99 4.83 -7.20
C GLN A 24 2.00 3.66 -7.35
N LEU A 25 1.67 2.98 -6.26
CA LEU A 25 0.72 1.87 -6.26
C LEU A 25 -0.62 2.26 -6.91
N ASP A 26 -1.14 3.45 -6.58
CA ASP A 26 -2.38 4.00 -7.11
C ASP A 26 -2.38 4.10 -8.64
N SER A 27 -1.22 4.35 -9.25
CA SER A 27 -1.09 4.40 -10.72
C SER A 27 -1.34 3.06 -11.40
N ARG A 28 -1.29 1.97 -10.65
CA ARG A 28 -1.66 0.63 -11.11
C ARG A 28 -3.10 0.28 -10.75
N LEU A 29 -3.51 0.62 -9.52
CA LEU A 29 -4.83 0.26 -9.01
C LEU A 29 -5.95 1.07 -9.66
N TYR A 30 -5.68 2.32 -10.05
CA TYR A 30 -6.69 3.26 -10.52
C TYR A 30 -6.53 3.64 -12.00
N ASP A 31 -5.73 2.90 -12.76
CA ASP A 31 -5.58 3.10 -14.20
C ASP A 31 -6.81 2.62 -14.97
N LEU A 32 -7.43 3.52 -15.73
CA LEU A 32 -8.60 3.21 -16.54
C LEU A 32 -8.30 2.21 -17.67
N SER A 33 -7.03 2.07 -18.09
CA SER A 33 -6.64 1.16 -19.18
C SER A 33 -6.82 -0.31 -18.82
N SER A 34 -6.94 -0.62 -17.53
CA SER A 34 -7.23 -1.97 -17.04
C SER A 34 -8.71 -2.37 -17.15
N ARG A 35 -9.60 -1.43 -17.50
CA ARG A 35 -11.06 -1.66 -17.50
C ARG A 35 -11.52 -2.29 -18.83
N PRO A 36 -12.35 -3.35 -18.79
CA PRO A 36 -12.92 -3.96 -19.99
C PRO A 36 -13.64 -2.96 -20.88
N ASP A 37 -13.71 -3.22 -22.19
CA ASP A 37 -14.41 -2.37 -23.16
C ASP A 37 -15.87 -2.10 -22.74
N GLY A 38 -16.37 -0.89 -23.07
CA GLY A 38 -17.70 -0.42 -22.70
C GLY A 38 -17.72 0.58 -21.54
N PRO A 39 -18.90 1.07 -21.12
CA PRO A 39 -19.03 2.05 -20.04
C PRO A 39 -18.38 1.56 -18.75
N ILE A 40 -17.63 2.44 -18.08
CA ILE A 40 -17.01 2.13 -16.79
C ILE A 40 -18.02 2.47 -15.70
N SER A 41 -18.49 1.45 -14.98
CA SER A 41 -19.43 1.58 -13.86
C SER A 41 -18.84 1.02 -12.57
N PHE A 42 -19.50 1.32 -11.46
CA PHE A 42 -19.15 0.78 -10.15
C PHE A 42 -19.36 -0.73 -10.12
N THR A 43 -18.31 -1.46 -9.75
CA THR A 43 -18.35 -2.91 -9.58
C THR A 43 -18.26 -3.30 -8.12
N PHE A 44 -19.12 -4.22 -7.72
CA PHE A 44 -19.15 -4.81 -6.38
C PHE A 44 -19.53 -6.29 -6.49
N GLY A 45 -19.25 -7.05 -5.44
CA GLY A 45 -19.63 -8.46 -5.37
C GLY A 45 -18.79 -9.25 -4.39
N LEU A 46 -19.29 -10.44 -4.03
CA LEU A 46 -18.59 -11.36 -3.15
C LEU A 46 -17.29 -11.87 -3.78
N SER A 47 -16.37 -12.29 -2.91
CA SER A 47 -15.13 -12.95 -3.26
C SER A 47 -15.39 -14.45 -3.46
N ASN A 48 -15.06 -14.96 -4.65
CA ASN A 48 -15.09 -16.39 -4.95
C ASN A 48 -13.65 -16.94 -5.06
N PRO A 49 -13.43 -18.27 -5.14
CA PRO A 49 -12.09 -18.86 -5.22
C PRO A 49 -11.24 -18.29 -6.37
N GLU A 50 -11.83 -18.02 -7.53
CA GLU A 50 -11.14 -17.46 -8.69
C GLU A 50 -10.67 -16.02 -8.43
N LYS A 51 -11.53 -15.17 -7.84
CA LYS A 51 -11.18 -13.80 -7.43
C LYS A 51 -10.09 -13.82 -6.35
N ARG A 52 -10.17 -14.74 -5.38
CA ARG A 52 -9.12 -14.91 -4.35
C ARG A 52 -7.79 -15.29 -4.96
N LYS A 53 -7.79 -16.22 -5.93
CA LYS A 53 -6.58 -16.60 -6.68
C LYS A 53 -6.02 -15.41 -7.45
N LYS A 54 -6.85 -14.71 -8.24
CA LYS A 54 -6.43 -13.53 -9.00
C LYS A 54 -5.86 -12.43 -8.10
N LEU A 55 -6.46 -12.22 -6.93
CA LEU A 55 -5.94 -11.28 -5.93
C LEU A 55 -4.55 -11.71 -5.44
N ARG A 56 -4.36 -12.98 -5.06
CA ARG A 56 -3.04 -13.51 -4.66
C ARG A 56 -2.01 -13.32 -5.76
N ASP A 57 -2.35 -13.65 -7.00
CA ASP A 57 -1.45 -13.50 -8.15
C ASP A 57 -1.08 -12.03 -8.38
N THR A 58 -2.05 -11.13 -8.26
CA THR A 58 -1.84 -9.67 -8.36
C THR A 58 -0.94 -9.16 -7.24
N LEU A 59 -1.16 -9.59 -5.99
CA LEU A 59 -0.33 -9.21 -4.85
C LEU A 59 1.11 -9.70 -5.03
N ASN A 60 1.30 -10.94 -5.45
CA ASN A 60 2.61 -11.50 -5.75
C ASN A 60 3.31 -10.71 -6.87
N MET A 61 2.58 -10.36 -7.94
CA MET A 61 3.10 -9.52 -9.02
C MET A 61 3.49 -8.12 -8.50
N LEU A 62 2.70 -7.48 -7.64
CA LEU A 62 3.03 -6.17 -7.08
C LEU A 62 4.28 -6.20 -6.19
N MET A 63 4.52 -7.33 -5.50
CA MET A 63 5.67 -7.52 -4.62
C MET A 63 6.95 -7.89 -5.36
N SER A 64 6.88 -8.81 -6.33
CA SER A 64 8.03 -9.35 -7.06
C SER A 64 8.33 -8.58 -8.35
N GLY A 65 7.32 -7.93 -8.93
CA GLY A 65 7.38 -7.27 -10.24
C GLY A 65 7.42 -8.21 -11.43
N THR A 66 7.29 -9.52 -11.23
CA THR A 66 7.18 -10.55 -12.27
C THR A 66 6.08 -11.55 -11.91
N VAL A 67 5.54 -12.24 -12.92
CA VAL A 67 4.54 -13.30 -12.75
C VAL A 67 5.20 -14.66 -12.43
N ASN A 68 6.52 -14.79 -12.66
CA ASN A 68 7.26 -16.04 -12.48
C ASN A 68 7.92 -16.11 -11.09
N GLY A 69 7.15 -16.58 -10.11
CA GLY A 69 7.61 -16.84 -8.74
C GLY A 69 8.33 -18.18 -8.60
N GLU A 70 9.49 -18.38 -9.24
CA GLU A 70 10.26 -19.63 -9.08
C GLU A 70 11.30 -19.59 -7.95
N ASN A 71 11.66 -18.42 -7.41
CA ASN A 71 12.85 -18.27 -6.56
C ASN A 71 12.62 -17.77 -5.12
N ASP A 72 11.43 -17.91 -4.54
CA ASP A 72 11.26 -17.65 -3.10
C ASP A 72 10.93 -18.97 -2.36
N ASP A 73 11.96 -19.59 -1.80
CA ASP A 73 11.91 -20.86 -1.05
C ASP A 73 11.05 -20.77 0.23
N GLY A 74 10.61 -19.55 0.61
CA GLY A 74 9.70 -19.31 1.73
C GLY A 74 8.20 -19.48 1.42
N SER A 75 7.78 -19.43 0.15
CA SER A 75 6.35 -19.42 -0.22
C SER A 75 5.77 -20.81 -0.52
N LYS A 76 6.62 -21.83 -0.68
CA LYS A 76 6.19 -23.19 -1.08
C LYS A 76 5.48 -23.99 0.02
N LYS A 77 5.42 -23.49 1.26
CA LYS A 77 4.74 -24.20 2.37
C LYS A 77 3.27 -23.80 2.60
N SER A 78 2.72 -22.82 1.89
CA SER A 78 1.33 -22.37 2.16
C SER A 78 0.24 -23.08 1.34
N ASN A 79 0.58 -24.07 0.52
CA ASN A 79 -0.40 -24.75 -0.34
C ASN A 79 -1.33 -25.74 0.40
N GLU A 80 -1.11 -26.02 1.69
CA GLU A 80 -1.91 -26.99 2.45
C GLU A 80 -2.94 -26.38 3.40
N VAL A 81 -2.96 -25.06 3.59
CA VAL A 81 -3.97 -24.41 4.42
C VAL A 81 -4.81 -23.52 3.52
N ASP A 82 -6.11 -23.81 3.38
CA ASP A 82 -7.09 -22.90 2.75
C ASP A 82 -7.23 -21.66 3.64
N LEU A 83 -6.19 -20.82 3.64
CA LEU A 83 -6.24 -19.51 4.25
C LEU A 83 -7.19 -18.67 3.38
N GLY A 84 -8.14 -17.99 4.04
CA GLY A 84 -9.10 -17.11 3.38
C GLY A 84 -8.44 -16.04 2.50
N ALA A 85 -9.24 -15.19 1.85
CA ALA A 85 -8.69 -14.12 1.00
C ALA A 85 -7.62 -13.30 1.74
N PRO A 86 -6.43 -13.04 1.15
CA PRO A 86 -5.41 -12.23 1.82
C PRO A 86 -5.91 -10.81 2.02
N TYR A 87 -5.54 -10.22 3.16
CA TYR A 87 -5.77 -8.80 3.43
C TYR A 87 -4.53 -8.03 3.00
N ALA A 88 -4.74 -7.09 2.09
CA ALA A 88 -3.73 -6.17 1.62
C ALA A 88 -3.63 -4.97 2.56
N VAL A 89 -2.41 -4.64 2.96
CA VAL A 89 -2.11 -3.41 3.70
C VAL A 89 -1.02 -2.68 2.95
N VAL A 90 -1.16 -1.36 2.77
CA VAL A 90 -0.07 -0.55 2.20
C VAL A 90 0.89 -0.16 3.31
N GLY A 91 2.14 -0.57 3.18
CA GLY A 91 3.16 -0.39 4.21
C GLY A 91 4.56 -0.52 3.67
N ASP A 92 5.34 0.55 3.78
CA ASP A 92 6.71 0.58 3.27
C ASP A 92 7.67 -0.20 4.18
N LYS A 93 7.40 -0.32 5.49
CA LYS A 93 8.40 -0.84 6.45
C LYS A 93 8.03 -2.19 7.08
N TYR A 94 6.74 -2.54 7.12
CA TYR A 94 6.26 -3.72 7.84
C TYR A 94 6.94 -5.01 7.36
N ALA A 95 6.96 -5.24 6.04
CA ALA A 95 7.61 -6.42 5.46
C ALA A 95 9.10 -6.50 5.81
N GLU A 96 9.80 -5.38 5.91
CA GLU A 96 11.21 -5.37 6.26
C GLU A 96 11.46 -5.67 7.74
N PHE A 97 10.58 -5.21 8.65
CA PHE A 97 10.66 -5.58 10.08
C PHE A 97 10.35 -7.07 10.32
N ILE A 98 9.46 -7.66 9.52
CA ILE A 98 9.24 -9.11 9.53
C ILE A 98 10.51 -9.84 9.11
N ARG A 99 11.10 -9.46 7.98
CA ARG A 99 12.32 -10.09 7.46
C ARG A 99 13.53 -9.90 8.37
N SER A 100 13.62 -8.78 9.08
CA SER A 100 14.67 -8.56 10.10
C SER A 100 14.39 -9.25 11.44
N ALA A 101 13.29 -10.01 11.55
CA ALA A 101 12.79 -10.63 12.78
C ALA A 101 12.50 -9.66 13.94
N ALA A 102 12.38 -8.35 13.65
CA ALA A 102 11.99 -7.33 14.63
C ALA A 102 10.49 -7.42 14.95
N ILE A 103 9.68 -7.89 13.99
CA ILE A 103 8.29 -8.29 14.20
C ILE A 103 8.21 -9.81 13.96
N LYS A 104 7.61 -10.52 14.91
CA LYS A 104 7.30 -11.95 14.78
C LYS A 104 5.80 -12.10 14.59
N GLN A 105 5.40 -12.76 13.50
CA GLN A 105 4.00 -13.07 13.22
C GLN A 105 3.59 -14.36 13.91
N VAL A 106 2.46 -14.33 14.61
CA VAL A 106 1.79 -15.52 15.13
C VAL A 106 0.34 -15.47 14.65
N PHE A 107 -0.07 -16.48 13.89
CA PHE A 107 -1.44 -16.58 13.36
C PHE A 107 -2.32 -17.28 14.39
N GLY A 108 -3.38 -16.60 14.82
CA GLY A 108 -4.34 -17.16 15.75
C GLY A 108 -5.15 -16.10 16.47
N ARG A 109 -5.98 -16.54 17.41
CA ARG A 109 -6.76 -15.65 18.28
C ARG A 109 -6.20 -15.76 19.70
N ILE A 110 -5.92 -14.63 20.34
CA ILE A 110 -5.63 -14.60 21.78
C ILE A 110 -6.89 -15.03 22.51
N THR A 111 -6.80 -16.09 23.31
CA THR A 111 -7.92 -16.62 24.12
C THR A 111 -7.77 -16.30 25.60
N LEU A 112 -6.54 -16.11 26.08
CA LEU A 112 -6.24 -15.74 27.45
C LEU A 112 -5.06 -14.76 27.50
N LEU A 113 -5.19 -13.75 28.36
CA LEU A 113 -4.12 -12.82 28.72
C LEU A 113 -4.08 -12.73 30.24
N GLU A 114 -2.97 -13.14 30.84
CA GLU A 114 -2.82 -13.22 32.29
C GLU A 114 -1.45 -12.72 32.74
N GLN A 115 -1.32 -12.35 34.02
CA GLN A 115 -0.03 -11.95 34.57
C GLN A 115 0.86 -13.18 34.75
N GLN A 116 2.09 -13.14 34.23
CA GLN A 116 2.98 -14.30 34.21
C GLN A 116 3.50 -14.66 35.61
N SER A 117 3.75 -13.66 36.45
CA SER A 117 4.17 -13.83 37.85
C SER A 117 3.69 -12.65 38.68
N GLN A 118 3.38 -12.87 39.96
CA GLN A 118 3.03 -11.80 40.91
C GLN A 118 4.17 -10.79 41.12
N THR A 119 5.41 -11.15 40.79
CA THR A 119 6.60 -10.31 41.00
C THR A 119 7.01 -9.49 39.77
N THR A 120 6.47 -9.78 38.59
CA THR A 120 6.77 -9.05 37.35
C THR A 120 5.49 -8.46 36.77
N ASN A 121 5.55 -7.23 36.25
CA ASN A 121 4.44 -6.62 35.52
C ASN A 121 4.34 -7.13 34.07
N LEU A 122 4.80 -8.36 33.81
CA LEU A 122 4.82 -8.97 32.49
C LEU A 122 3.62 -9.91 32.32
N MET A 123 3.11 -9.99 31.11
CA MET A 123 1.95 -10.80 30.75
C MET A 123 2.35 -12.06 29.95
N LEU A 124 1.50 -13.07 30.08
CA LEU A 124 1.48 -14.28 29.28
C LEU A 124 0.21 -14.26 28.41
N ALA A 125 0.38 -14.43 27.10
CA ALA A 125 -0.73 -14.61 26.17
C ALA A 125 -0.80 -16.07 25.70
N THR A 126 -2.01 -16.63 25.71
CA THR A 126 -2.32 -17.91 25.07
C THR A 126 -3.07 -17.65 23.77
N ILE A 127 -2.57 -18.24 22.68
CA ILE A 127 -3.08 -18.07 21.33
C ILE A 127 -3.57 -19.40 20.80
N GLU A 128 -4.82 -19.43 20.37
CA GLU A 128 -5.40 -20.56 19.64
C GLU A 128 -5.08 -20.41 18.15
N SER A 129 -4.29 -21.34 17.62
CA SER A 129 -3.98 -21.44 16.19
C SER A 129 -4.92 -22.44 15.52
N GLN A 130 -5.42 -22.10 14.33
CA GLN A 130 -6.27 -23.02 13.55
C GLN A 130 -5.46 -24.05 12.76
N SER A 131 -4.17 -23.79 12.50
CA SER A 131 -3.31 -24.64 11.67
C SER A 131 -2.50 -25.65 12.47
N GLN A 132 -2.39 -25.45 13.78
CA GLN A 132 -1.68 -26.32 14.70
C GLN A 132 -2.65 -26.57 15.83
N SER A 133 -3.10 -27.81 16.04
CA SER A 133 -3.98 -28.20 17.17
C SER A 133 -3.33 -28.01 18.56
N GLN A 134 -2.36 -27.10 18.67
CA GLN A 134 -1.58 -26.74 19.83
C GLN A 134 -1.76 -25.23 20.12
N GLN A 135 -1.93 -24.93 21.39
CA GLN A 135 -1.92 -23.55 21.87
C GLN A 135 -0.49 -23.00 21.84
N VAL A 136 -0.33 -21.79 21.30
CA VAL A 136 0.94 -21.05 21.33
C VAL A 136 0.93 -20.13 22.54
N LYS A 137 1.99 -20.16 23.34
CA LYS A 137 2.18 -19.27 24.48
C LYS A 137 3.25 -18.24 24.16
N ILE A 138 2.98 -16.97 24.48
CA ILE A 138 3.93 -15.87 24.38
C ILE A 138 4.09 -15.25 25.76
N GLU A 139 5.30 -15.35 26.31
CA GLU A 139 5.69 -14.85 27.62
C GLU A 139 6.36 -13.47 27.52
N ASP A 140 6.63 -12.86 28.68
CA ASP A 140 7.37 -11.61 28.85
C ASP A 140 6.76 -10.42 28.09
N ILE A 141 5.44 -10.39 27.97
CA ILE A 141 4.73 -9.32 27.27
C ILE A 141 4.67 -8.09 28.17
N ALA A 142 5.38 -7.04 27.78
CA ALA A 142 5.36 -5.76 28.49
C ALA A 142 4.12 -4.90 28.17
N THR A 143 3.53 -5.05 26.99
CA THR A 143 2.39 -4.21 26.55
C THR A 143 1.57 -4.93 25.47
N VAL A 144 0.25 -4.73 25.51
CA VAL A 144 -0.70 -5.19 24.48
C VAL A 144 -1.36 -3.99 23.82
N VAL A 145 -1.37 -3.97 22.49
CA VAL A 145 -2.00 -2.92 21.68
C VAL A 145 -3.17 -3.52 20.89
N TYR A 146 -4.38 -3.05 21.15
CA TYR A 146 -5.59 -3.49 20.43
C TYR A 146 -5.74 -2.69 19.12
N ALA A 147 -5.15 -3.21 18.04
CA ALA A 147 -5.32 -2.67 16.69
C ALA A 147 -6.54 -3.30 15.97
N THR A 148 -7.70 -3.34 16.63
CA THR A 148 -8.91 -4.08 16.18
C THR A 148 -9.89 -3.24 15.35
N GLY A 149 -9.49 -2.04 14.93
CA GLY A 149 -10.33 -1.12 14.15
C GLY A 149 -11.30 -0.30 15.00
N PHE A 150 -12.31 0.27 14.34
CA PHE A 150 -13.32 1.15 14.94
C PHE A 150 -14.73 0.67 14.59
N SER A 151 -15.70 1.03 15.43
CA SER A 151 -17.13 0.86 15.14
C SER A 151 -17.77 2.22 14.89
N THR A 152 -18.60 2.32 13.84
CA THR A 152 -19.34 3.55 13.53
C THR A 152 -20.69 3.63 14.25
N SER A 153 -21.13 2.55 14.91
CA SER A 153 -22.40 2.51 15.66
C SER A 153 -22.56 3.65 16.69
N PRO A 154 -21.54 3.99 17.52
CA PRO A 154 -21.69 5.09 18.48
C PRO A 154 -21.95 6.45 17.82
N ALA A 155 -21.43 6.67 16.60
CA ALA A 155 -21.64 7.90 15.85
C ALA A 155 -23.08 8.06 15.36
N LEU A 156 -23.89 7.01 15.41
CA LEU A 156 -25.30 7.02 14.98
C LEU A 156 -26.27 7.20 16.14
N ASN A 157 -25.80 7.31 17.38
CA ASN A 157 -26.64 7.42 18.57
C ASN A 157 -27.54 8.67 18.59
N PHE A 158 -27.17 9.71 17.84
CA PHE A 158 -27.97 10.93 17.72
C PHE A 158 -29.21 10.75 16.83
N LEU A 159 -29.25 9.70 16.00
CA LEU A 159 -30.38 9.44 15.12
C LEU A 159 -31.54 8.80 15.90
N PRO A 160 -32.79 9.24 15.66
CA PRO A 160 -33.99 8.56 16.13
C PRO A 160 -34.07 7.10 15.65
N GLU A 161 -34.76 6.24 16.41
CA GLU A 161 -34.86 4.80 16.09
C GLU A 161 -35.62 4.51 14.80
N ASP A 162 -36.67 5.27 14.50
CA ASP A 162 -37.40 5.18 13.23
C ASP A 162 -36.52 5.54 12.02
N ILE A 163 -35.64 6.54 12.17
CA ILE A 163 -34.65 6.88 11.14
C ILE A 163 -33.61 5.77 10.99
N LYS A 164 -33.11 5.20 12.10
CA LYS A 164 -32.19 4.06 12.07
C LYS A 164 -32.82 2.86 11.36
N GLU A 165 -34.08 2.54 11.67
CA GLU A 165 -34.83 1.47 11.01
C GLU A 165 -34.96 1.72 9.51
N SER A 166 -35.30 2.94 9.10
CA SER A 166 -35.38 3.34 7.68
C SER A 166 -34.04 3.24 6.93
N LEU A 167 -32.91 3.35 7.63
CA LEU A 167 -31.57 3.18 7.05
C LEU A 167 -31.10 1.71 7.09
N GLY A 168 -31.95 0.79 7.56
CA GLY A 168 -31.58 -0.60 7.77
C GLY A 168 -30.48 -0.77 8.82
N TYR A 169 -30.50 0.02 9.89
CA TYR A 169 -29.46 0.00 10.92
C TYR A 169 -29.36 -1.36 11.60
N ASN A 170 -28.14 -1.88 11.75
CA ASN A 170 -27.88 -3.08 12.53
C ASN A 170 -26.47 -3.06 13.15
N ALA A 171 -26.43 -2.95 14.49
CA ALA A 171 -25.19 -2.85 15.26
C ALA A 171 -24.33 -4.13 15.25
N SER A 172 -24.92 -5.29 14.94
CA SER A 172 -24.21 -6.58 14.85
C SER A 172 -23.24 -6.62 13.67
N TYR A 173 -23.40 -5.72 12.69
CA TYR A 173 -22.52 -5.58 11.53
C TYR A 173 -21.73 -4.27 11.57
N PRO A 174 -20.70 -4.14 12.46
CA PRO A 174 -19.99 -2.87 12.67
C PRO A 174 -19.27 -2.33 11.42
N ARG A 175 -18.99 -3.19 10.43
CA ARG A 175 -18.39 -2.81 9.14
C ARG A 175 -19.41 -2.32 8.11
N LEU A 176 -20.69 -2.64 8.28
CA LEU A 176 -21.77 -2.24 7.38
C LEU A 176 -23.07 -1.98 8.18
N PRO A 177 -23.06 -1.03 9.13
CA PRO A 177 -24.19 -0.86 10.03
C PRO A 177 -25.39 -0.21 9.35
N LEU A 178 -25.25 0.42 8.17
CA LEU A 178 -26.33 1.06 7.40
C LEU A 178 -26.40 0.51 5.97
N LEU A 179 -27.57 0.63 5.34
CA LEU A 179 -27.84 0.25 3.95
C LEU A 179 -28.05 1.49 3.07
N LEU A 180 -26.94 2.18 2.76
CA LEU A 180 -26.92 3.34 1.86
C LEU A 180 -26.69 2.89 0.41
N SER A 181 -27.78 2.62 -0.31
CA SER A 181 -27.72 2.10 -1.69
C SER A 181 -27.99 3.15 -2.77
N GLU A 182 -28.36 4.37 -2.38
CA GLU A 182 -28.75 5.44 -3.29
C GLU A 182 -27.71 6.57 -3.32
N ASP A 183 -27.80 7.44 -4.32
CA ASP A 183 -27.11 8.74 -4.37
C ASP A 183 -25.59 8.66 -4.07
N CYS A 184 -24.87 7.76 -4.75
CA CYS A 184 -23.43 7.52 -4.49
C CYS A 184 -23.18 7.03 -3.04
N MET A 185 -24.03 6.12 -2.56
CA MET A 185 -23.99 5.55 -1.21
C MET A 185 -24.11 6.62 -0.11
N SER A 186 -24.92 7.65 -0.34
CA SER A 186 -25.15 8.72 0.64
C SER A 186 -26.56 8.73 1.23
N SER A 187 -27.47 7.93 0.69
CA SER A 187 -28.86 7.86 1.16
C SER A 187 -29.43 6.44 1.01
N SER A 188 -30.61 6.23 1.59
CA SER A 188 -31.40 5.01 1.39
C SER A 188 -32.77 5.36 0.85
N ARG A 189 -33.36 4.48 0.03
CA ARG A 189 -34.69 4.67 -0.55
C ARG A 189 -35.77 4.84 0.52
N ASP A 190 -35.65 4.11 1.62
CA ASP A 190 -36.65 4.10 2.68
C ASP A 190 -36.48 5.26 3.67
N SER A 191 -35.36 5.99 3.58
CA SER A 191 -35.04 7.12 4.45
C SER A 191 -35.58 8.45 3.91
N PRO A 192 -35.83 9.45 4.77
CA PRO A 192 -36.31 10.77 4.32
C PRO A 192 -35.39 11.39 3.26
N SER A 193 -35.98 12.01 2.23
CA SER A 193 -35.22 12.62 1.12
C SER A 193 -34.34 13.80 1.55
N THR A 194 -34.62 14.37 2.73
CA THR A 194 -33.87 15.44 3.40
C THR A 194 -32.72 14.92 4.26
N LEU A 195 -32.55 13.60 4.37
CA LEU A 195 -31.45 12.96 5.07
C LEU A 195 -30.41 12.47 4.06
N ALA A 196 -29.14 12.74 4.37
CA ALA A 196 -28.01 12.14 3.68
C ALA A 196 -26.84 11.97 4.65
N LEU A 197 -26.03 10.95 4.39
CA LEU A 197 -24.89 10.53 5.18
C LEU A 197 -23.67 10.46 4.27
N MET A 198 -22.67 11.29 4.55
CA MET A 198 -21.44 11.36 3.77
C MET A 198 -20.33 10.59 4.50
N GLY A 199 -19.51 9.84 3.76
CA GLY A 199 -18.37 9.10 4.30
C GLY A 199 -18.70 7.83 5.08
N PHE A 200 -19.93 7.33 5.00
CA PHE A 200 -20.34 6.05 5.59
C PHE A 200 -20.04 4.86 4.65
N PHE A 201 -18.81 4.77 4.15
CA PHE A 201 -18.32 3.65 3.34
C PHE A 201 -16.90 3.26 3.73
N ASP A 202 -16.50 2.03 3.38
CA ASP A 202 -15.17 1.49 3.68
C ASP A 202 -14.15 2.04 2.65
N GLY A 203 -13.42 3.11 3.01
CA GLY A 203 -12.39 3.71 2.17
C GLY A 203 -12.23 5.22 2.36
N SER A 204 -11.02 5.74 2.16
CA SER A 204 -10.69 7.17 2.31
C SER A 204 -10.53 7.86 0.95
N TYR A 205 -11.59 7.87 0.15
CA TYR A 205 -11.56 8.46 -1.19
C TYR A 205 -12.13 9.89 -1.17
N TRP A 206 -11.26 10.89 -1.12
CA TRP A 206 -11.67 12.31 -1.13
C TRP A 206 -12.52 12.68 -2.34
N GLY A 207 -12.23 12.15 -3.53
CA GLY A 207 -13.05 12.37 -4.72
C GLY A 207 -14.48 11.83 -4.59
N ILE A 208 -14.67 10.72 -3.85
CA ILE A 208 -16.01 10.18 -3.57
C ILE A 208 -16.72 11.01 -2.52
N LEU A 209 -16.03 11.45 -1.46
CA LEU A 209 -16.62 12.36 -0.47
C LEU A 209 -17.10 13.67 -1.13
N GLU A 210 -16.28 14.25 -2.00
CA GLU A 210 -16.65 15.41 -2.79
C GLU A 210 -17.87 15.12 -3.70
N SER A 211 -17.86 13.98 -4.38
CA SER A 211 -18.97 13.56 -5.24
C SER A 211 -20.26 13.37 -4.45
N GLN A 212 -20.21 12.76 -3.26
CA GLN A 212 -21.34 12.64 -2.34
C GLN A 212 -21.87 14.03 -1.97
N ALA A 213 -21.01 14.95 -1.55
CA ALA A 213 -21.41 16.32 -1.21
C ALA A 213 -22.12 17.02 -2.38
N ARG A 214 -21.57 16.89 -3.60
CA ARG A 214 -22.17 17.45 -4.82
C ARG A 214 -23.54 16.85 -5.14
N VAL A 215 -23.70 15.53 -5.01
CA VAL A 215 -24.98 14.85 -5.24
C VAL A 215 -26.02 15.32 -4.22
N ILE A 216 -25.65 15.37 -2.94
CA ILE A 216 -26.52 15.84 -1.86
C ILE A 216 -26.96 17.29 -2.10
N ALA A 217 -26.01 18.19 -2.40
CA ALA A 217 -26.30 19.59 -2.65
C ALA A 217 -27.24 19.78 -3.86
N LYS A 218 -27.00 19.06 -4.95
CA LYS A 218 -27.87 19.09 -6.14
C LYS A 218 -29.27 18.58 -5.83
N LYS A 219 -29.39 17.48 -5.08
CA LYS A 219 -30.67 16.88 -4.67
C LYS A 219 -31.48 17.84 -3.79
N TRP A 220 -30.87 18.43 -2.77
CA TRP A 220 -31.56 19.35 -1.85
C TRP A 220 -31.85 20.71 -2.48
N GLY A 221 -30.97 21.20 -3.37
CA GLY A 221 -31.22 22.42 -4.15
C GLY A 221 -32.46 22.29 -5.02
N ALA A 222 -32.57 21.19 -5.78
CA ALA A 222 -33.73 20.93 -6.63
C ALA A 222 -35.06 20.86 -5.86
N GLN A 223 -35.06 20.30 -4.65
CA GLN A 223 -36.24 20.25 -3.78
C GLN A 223 -36.69 21.64 -3.28
N THR A 224 -35.73 22.55 -3.06
CA THR A 224 -35.99 23.88 -2.51
C THR A 224 -36.61 24.82 -3.55
N GLU A 225 -36.23 24.69 -4.81
CA GLU A 225 -36.70 25.55 -5.89
C GLU A 225 -38.13 25.22 -6.37
N GLY A 226 -38.81 24.25 -5.75
CA GLY A 226 -40.18 23.88 -6.12
C GLY A 226 -40.31 23.31 -7.54
N PHE A 227 -39.18 23.09 -8.22
CA PHE A 227 -39.12 22.16 -9.32
C PHE A 227 -39.50 20.81 -8.71
N SER A 228 -40.74 20.38 -8.96
CA SER A 228 -41.02 18.95 -9.03
C SER A 228 -39.82 18.39 -9.78
N SER A 229 -39.01 17.54 -9.12
CA SER A 229 -38.03 16.74 -9.85
C SER A 229 -38.75 16.34 -11.13
N PRO A 230 -38.21 16.58 -12.33
CA PRO A 230 -38.83 15.99 -13.51
C PRO A 230 -39.04 14.55 -13.09
N THR A 231 -40.31 14.12 -12.98
CA THR A 231 -40.68 12.74 -12.68
C THR A 231 -39.67 11.98 -13.46
N HIS A 232 -38.70 11.36 -12.77
CA HIS A 232 -37.53 10.81 -13.44
C HIS A 232 -38.16 10.04 -14.58
N ASN A 233 -37.88 10.42 -15.83
CA ASN A 233 -38.15 9.51 -16.91
C ASN A 233 -37.26 8.34 -16.51
N HIS A 234 -37.90 7.37 -15.86
CA HIS A 234 -37.32 6.21 -15.23
C HIS A 234 -36.80 5.41 -16.40
N ASP A 235 -35.64 5.81 -16.91
CA ASP A 235 -34.83 4.92 -17.70
C ASP A 235 -34.53 3.77 -16.73
N GLY A 236 -35.10 2.59 -17.01
CA GLY A 236 -35.20 1.46 -16.08
C GLY A 236 -33.86 0.92 -15.56
N THR A 237 -32.75 1.51 -15.99
CA THR A 237 -31.37 1.25 -15.61
C THR A 237 -30.99 1.76 -14.21
N HIS A 238 -31.58 2.86 -13.72
CA HIS A 238 -31.20 3.44 -12.42
C HIS A 238 -31.82 2.72 -11.20
N GLU A 239 -33.10 2.36 -11.29
CA GLU A 239 -33.80 1.62 -10.22
C GLU A 239 -33.22 0.21 -10.05
N ASP A 240 -32.68 -0.35 -11.14
CA ASP A 240 -32.05 -1.66 -11.17
C ASP A 240 -30.72 -1.68 -10.38
N ASN A 241 -29.89 -0.64 -10.47
CA ASN A 241 -28.58 -0.62 -9.80
C ASN A 241 -28.66 -0.37 -8.28
N SER A 242 -29.54 0.53 -7.81
CA SER A 242 -29.73 0.72 -6.36
C SER A 242 -30.30 -0.53 -5.69
N SER A 243 -31.30 -1.15 -6.34
CA SER A 243 -31.89 -2.40 -5.85
C SER A 243 -30.86 -3.53 -5.78
N LYS A 244 -30.01 -3.66 -6.81
CA LYS A 244 -28.88 -4.60 -6.80
C LYS A 244 -27.87 -4.32 -5.68
N LEU A 245 -27.51 -3.05 -5.47
CA LEU A 245 -26.56 -2.67 -4.43
C LEU A 245 -27.13 -2.96 -3.04
N ARG A 246 -28.40 -2.64 -2.79
CA ARG A 246 -29.06 -2.97 -1.54
C ARG A 246 -29.08 -4.48 -1.28
N ALA A 247 -29.53 -5.27 -2.25
CA ALA A 247 -29.56 -6.73 -2.14
C ALA A 247 -28.16 -7.29 -1.85
N PHE A 248 -27.12 -6.75 -2.49
CA PHE A 248 -25.74 -7.11 -2.20
C PHE A 248 -25.30 -6.74 -0.78
N MET A 249 -25.66 -5.56 -0.26
CA MET A 249 -25.34 -5.15 1.11
C MET A 249 -26.02 -6.05 2.16
N GLU A 250 -27.26 -6.46 1.91
CA GLU A 250 -27.98 -7.42 2.76
C GLU A 250 -27.33 -8.81 2.69
N GLU A 251 -26.95 -9.28 1.50
CA GLU A 251 -26.20 -10.51 1.32
C GLU A 251 -24.84 -10.46 2.03
N LEU A 252 -24.11 -9.35 1.95
CA LEU A 252 -22.83 -9.14 2.64
C LEU A 252 -22.97 -9.34 4.15
N ARG A 253 -24.00 -8.77 4.78
CA ARG A 253 -24.26 -8.96 6.22
C ARG A 253 -24.45 -10.44 6.55
N ASN A 254 -25.25 -11.15 5.76
CA ASN A 254 -25.44 -12.59 5.93
C ASN A 254 -24.12 -13.39 5.76
N MET A 255 -23.29 -13.02 4.80
CA MET A 255 -22.01 -13.68 4.55
C MET A 255 -20.95 -13.38 5.61
N MET A 256 -20.98 -12.22 6.26
CA MET A 256 -20.08 -11.92 7.39
C MET A 256 -20.23 -12.91 8.55
N GLU A 257 -21.40 -13.52 8.71
CA GLU A 257 -21.64 -14.58 9.70
C GLU A 257 -21.41 -15.98 9.14
N LYS A 258 -21.97 -16.28 7.96
CA LYS A 258 -22.02 -17.63 7.39
C LYS A 258 -20.71 -18.07 6.75
N ASP A 259 -20.09 -17.18 5.97
CA ASP A 259 -18.83 -17.43 5.29
C ASP A 259 -18.00 -16.14 5.20
N PRO A 260 -17.30 -15.77 6.28
CA PRO A 260 -16.45 -14.58 6.31
C PRO A 260 -15.34 -14.60 5.23
N SER A 261 -14.99 -15.77 4.68
CA SER A 261 -13.95 -15.89 3.66
C SER A 261 -14.40 -15.40 2.27
N SER A 262 -15.70 -15.38 2.03
CA SER A 262 -16.34 -14.81 0.83
C SER A 262 -16.47 -13.29 0.88
N VAL A 263 -16.30 -12.69 2.07
CA VAL A 263 -16.43 -11.26 2.28
C VAL A 263 -15.12 -10.54 1.92
N PRO A 264 -15.11 -9.63 0.94
CA PRO A 264 -13.90 -8.92 0.56
C PRO A 264 -13.43 -7.95 1.67
N GLN A 265 -12.14 -7.64 1.68
CA GLN A 265 -11.57 -6.70 2.66
C GLN A 265 -12.19 -5.30 2.53
N ASN A 266 -12.49 -4.81 1.33
CA ASN A 266 -13.20 -3.56 1.13
C ASN A 266 -14.35 -3.79 0.13
N PHE A 267 -15.59 -3.59 0.62
CA PHE A 267 -16.84 -3.90 -0.09
C PHE A 267 -17.08 -2.98 -1.29
N PHE A 268 -16.56 -1.76 -1.25
CA PHE A 268 -16.83 -0.68 -2.20
C PHE A 268 -15.52 -0.10 -2.75
N SER A 269 -14.52 -0.96 -2.96
CA SER A 269 -13.14 -0.60 -3.32
C SER A 269 -12.95 -0.12 -4.75
N ASP A 270 -13.95 -0.23 -5.62
CA ASP A 270 -13.87 0.19 -7.03
C ASP A 270 -13.98 1.70 -7.19
N TYR A 271 -12.98 2.41 -6.67
CA TYR A 271 -12.86 3.87 -6.77
C TYR A 271 -12.95 4.39 -8.21
N PRO A 272 -12.26 3.80 -9.21
CA PRO A 272 -12.41 4.22 -10.60
C PRO A 272 -13.84 4.06 -11.12
N GLY A 273 -14.49 2.93 -10.82
CA GLY A 273 -15.88 2.69 -11.20
C GLY A 273 -16.82 3.72 -10.58
N LEU A 274 -16.66 4.04 -9.30
CA LEU A 274 -17.47 5.05 -8.61
C LEU A 274 -17.28 6.45 -9.20
N MET A 275 -16.04 6.86 -9.46
CA MET A 275 -15.76 8.18 -10.06
C MET A 275 -16.31 8.28 -11.49
N GLU A 276 -16.08 7.26 -12.32
CA GLU A 276 -16.57 7.23 -13.71
C GLU A 276 -18.09 7.15 -13.80
N GLU A 277 -18.75 6.44 -12.88
CA GLU A 277 -20.21 6.37 -12.86
C GLU A 277 -20.85 7.66 -12.33
N THR A 278 -20.24 8.30 -11.32
CA THR A 278 -20.84 9.48 -10.66
C THR A 278 -20.59 10.76 -11.44
N SER A 279 -19.45 10.88 -12.13
CA SER A 279 -19.07 12.11 -12.85
C SER A 279 -20.11 12.56 -13.90
N PRO A 280 -20.65 11.69 -14.77
CA PRO A 280 -21.71 12.07 -15.71
C PRO A 280 -23.00 12.53 -15.03
N LYS A 281 -23.39 11.89 -13.91
CA LYS A 281 -24.61 12.25 -13.14
C LYS A 281 -24.51 13.66 -12.56
N LEU A 282 -23.30 14.06 -12.21
CA LEU A 282 -22.97 15.41 -11.74
C LEU A 282 -22.69 16.40 -12.88
N GLY A 283 -22.59 15.94 -14.13
CA GLY A 283 -22.24 16.78 -15.27
C GLY A 283 -20.78 17.25 -15.25
N LEU A 284 -19.88 16.47 -14.63
CA LEU A 284 -18.46 16.81 -14.56
C LEU A 284 -17.78 16.54 -15.91
N GLN A 285 -16.95 17.48 -16.33
CA GLN A 285 -16.04 17.35 -17.45
C GLN A 285 -14.74 16.65 -17.01
N LYS A 286 -14.24 15.76 -17.87
CA LYS A 286 -12.95 15.10 -17.69
C LYS A 286 -11.81 15.88 -18.37
N ILE A 287 -10.71 16.14 -17.66
CA ILE A 287 -9.47 16.75 -18.17
C ILE A 287 -8.45 15.64 -18.43
N ASN A 288 -8.30 15.23 -19.69
CA ASN A 288 -7.41 14.12 -20.05
C ASN A 288 -5.99 14.54 -20.44
N LEU A 289 -5.79 15.78 -20.90
CA LEU A 289 -4.50 16.27 -21.44
C LEU A 289 -3.92 15.29 -22.48
N SER A 290 -2.77 14.66 -22.22
CA SER A 290 -2.13 13.72 -23.14
C SER A 290 -2.66 12.28 -23.08
N TRP A 291 -3.56 11.98 -22.13
CA TRP A 291 -4.16 10.64 -22.01
C TRP A 291 -5.38 10.49 -22.91
N GLY A 292 -5.65 9.28 -23.37
CA GLY A 292 -6.94 8.92 -23.96
C GLY A 292 -8.08 8.86 -22.92
N GLU A 293 -9.32 8.74 -23.39
CA GLU A 293 -10.52 8.67 -22.54
C GLU A 293 -10.52 7.53 -21.52
N ARG A 294 -9.84 6.43 -21.88
CA ARG A 294 -9.72 5.22 -21.06
C ARG A 294 -8.31 5.00 -20.55
N GLU A 295 -7.46 6.02 -20.59
CA GLU A 295 -6.07 5.89 -20.16
C GLU A 295 -5.80 6.70 -18.90
N GLY A 296 -4.79 6.26 -18.15
CA GLY A 296 -4.27 6.98 -17.00
C GLY A 296 -5.11 6.81 -15.75
N MET A 297 -4.54 7.26 -14.63
CA MET A 297 -5.18 7.08 -13.34
C MET A 297 -6.37 8.02 -13.11
N VAL A 298 -7.29 7.57 -12.28
CA VAL A 298 -8.37 8.39 -11.72
C VAL A 298 -7.81 9.29 -10.62
N SER A 299 -8.10 10.58 -10.71
CA SER A 299 -7.74 11.60 -9.70
C SER A 299 -8.87 12.63 -9.62
N PRO A 300 -9.20 13.19 -8.44
CA PRO A 300 -10.28 14.19 -8.33
C PRO A 300 -10.07 15.40 -9.25
N ALA A 301 -8.82 15.89 -9.40
CA ALA A 301 -8.48 17.00 -10.28
C ALA A 301 -8.76 16.73 -11.78
N ARG A 302 -9.00 15.45 -12.15
CA ARG A 302 -9.38 15.06 -13.51
C ARG A 302 -10.84 15.38 -13.82
N TYR A 303 -11.71 15.50 -12.82
CA TYR A 303 -13.15 15.69 -13.00
C TYR A 303 -13.57 17.04 -12.43
N ILE A 304 -13.97 17.97 -13.30
CA ILE A 304 -14.29 19.34 -12.92
C ILE A 304 -15.68 19.74 -13.39
N ASP A 305 -16.30 20.71 -12.72
CA ASP A 305 -17.50 21.39 -13.24
C ASP A 305 -17.15 22.77 -13.80
N SER A 306 -18.18 23.54 -14.21
CA SER A 306 -18.02 24.90 -14.72
C SER A 306 -17.61 25.93 -13.68
N GLN A 307 -17.68 25.61 -12.38
CA GLN A 307 -17.31 26.49 -11.27
C GLN A 307 -15.87 26.25 -10.80
N CYS A 308 -15.26 25.14 -11.19
CA CYS A 308 -13.89 24.80 -10.85
C CYS A 308 -12.88 25.67 -11.62
N ASP A 309 -11.73 25.95 -10.99
CA ASP A 309 -10.58 26.54 -11.68
C ASP A 309 -9.93 25.51 -12.61
N LYS A 310 -10.30 25.58 -13.89
CA LYS A 310 -9.78 24.71 -14.93
C LYS A 310 -8.26 24.79 -15.06
N LEU A 311 -7.66 25.97 -14.87
CA LEU A 311 -6.21 26.15 -15.01
C LEU A 311 -5.46 25.41 -13.90
N GLU A 312 -5.96 25.48 -12.67
CA GLU A 312 -5.37 24.73 -11.54
C GLU A 312 -5.55 23.22 -11.69
N ALA A 313 -6.72 22.78 -12.18
CA ALA A 313 -6.95 21.36 -12.48
C ALA A 313 -6.00 20.84 -13.58
N GLU A 314 -5.81 21.60 -14.66
CA GLU A 314 -4.86 21.26 -15.72
C GLU A 314 -3.41 21.22 -15.19
N LYS A 315 -2.99 22.18 -14.35
CA LYS A 315 -1.68 22.16 -13.70
C LYS A 315 -1.48 20.92 -12.84
N ALA A 316 -2.47 20.54 -12.05
CA ALA A 316 -2.43 19.35 -11.21
C ALA A 316 -2.29 18.08 -12.07
N MET A 317 -3.08 17.97 -13.13
CA MET A 317 -3.04 16.84 -14.07
C MET A 317 -1.71 16.78 -14.85
N GLN A 318 -1.16 17.91 -15.29
CA GLN A 318 0.17 17.97 -15.93
C GLN A 318 1.27 17.50 -14.99
N LYS A 319 1.25 17.96 -13.72
CA LYS A 319 2.22 17.53 -12.70
C LYS A 319 2.11 16.03 -12.44
N LEU A 320 0.89 15.50 -12.39
CA LEU A 320 0.64 14.07 -12.21
C LEU A 320 1.19 13.25 -13.39
N GLN A 321 0.83 13.61 -14.61
CA GLN A 321 1.30 12.95 -15.83
C GLN A 321 2.83 12.96 -15.93
N LYS A 322 3.44 14.12 -15.65
CA LYS A 322 4.90 14.26 -15.60
C LYS A 322 5.53 13.36 -14.53
N THR A 323 4.98 13.34 -13.32
CA THR A 323 5.50 12.49 -12.23
C THR A 323 5.46 11.01 -12.60
N LEU A 324 4.39 10.56 -13.24
CA LEU A 324 4.25 9.18 -13.70
C LEU A 324 5.21 8.86 -14.86
N GLN A 325 5.44 9.80 -15.77
CA GLN A 325 6.44 9.63 -16.83
C GLN A 325 7.86 9.60 -16.27
N ASP A 326 8.22 10.55 -15.40
CA ASP A 326 9.53 10.59 -14.74
C ASP A 326 9.79 9.32 -13.93
N SER A 327 8.75 8.77 -13.30
CA SER A 327 8.79 7.48 -12.61
C SER A 327 9.06 6.31 -13.56
N ARG A 328 8.37 6.24 -14.71
CA ARG A 328 8.60 5.22 -15.76
C ARG A 328 10.00 5.32 -16.37
N ASP A 329 10.51 6.53 -16.50
CA ASP A 329 11.87 6.82 -16.98
C ASP A 329 12.94 6.64 -15.90
N GLY A 330 12.56 6.28 -14.66
CA GLY A 330 13.49 6.11 -13.53
C GLY A 330 14.07 7.41 -12.95
N LYS A 331 13.59 8.57 -13.39
CA LYS A 331 14.00 9.91 -12.92
C LYS A 331 13.38 10.30 -11.58
N ALA A 332 12.31 9.61 -11.17
CA ALA A 332 11.63 9.81 -9.88
C ALA A 332 11.46 8.48 -9.13
N ILE A 333 11.30 8.56 -7.80
CA ILE A 333 10.92 7.46 -6.88
C ILE A 333 11.97 6.35 -6.72
N PHE A 334 12.90 6.19 -7.65
CA PHE A 334 13.92 5.15 -7.65
C PHE A 334 14.72 5.11 -6.34
N ALA A 335 15.32 6.21 -5.92
CA ALA A 335 16.13 6.26 -4.70
C ALA A 335 15.31 5.86 -3.46
N LYS A 336 14.06 6.32 -3.36
CA LYS A 336 13.17 5.97 -2.25
C LYS A 336 12.85 4.48 -2.23
N SER A 337 12.51 3.90 -3.38
CA SER A 337 12.24 2.47 -3.52
C SER A 337 13.46 1.61 -3.19
N THR A 338 14.64 2.01 -3.66
CA THR A 338 15.89 1.31 -3.39
C THR A 338 16.31 1.44 -1.93
N PHE A 339 16.20 2.64 -1.36
CA PHE A 339 16.53 2.91 0.05
C PHE A 339 15.68 2.05 0.98
N ARG A 340 14.37 1.94 0.73
CA ARG A 340 13.48 1.03 1.45
C ARG A 340 14.02 -0.40 1.47
N GLY A 341 14.47 -0.89 0.31
CA GLY A 341 14.97 -2.24 0.17
C GLY A 341 16.21 -2.55 1.02
N LEU A 342 16.98 -1.54 1.45
CA LEU A 342 18.21 -1.73 2.24
C LEU A 342 17.96 -2.31 3.64
N GLN A 343 16.76 -2.17 4.20
CA GLN A 343 16.50 -2.58 5.57
C GLN A 343 16.69 -4.09 5.78
N GLY A 344 17.36 -4.44 6.87
CA GLY A 344 17.55 -5.83 7.30
C GLY A 344 19.00 -6.26 7.36
N ASN A 345 19.20 -7.57 7.39
CA ASN A 345 20.52 -8.20 7.45
C ASN A 345 20.94 -8.66 6.05
N TRP A 346 22.21 -8.46 5.74
CA TRP A 346 22.83 -8.70 4.45
C TRP A 346 24.12 -9.48 4.65
N LYS A 347 24.42 -10.36 3.69
CA LYS A 347 25.70 -11.04 3.60
C LYS A 347 26.51 -10.39 2.48
N ASP A 348 27.74 -10.04 2.77
CA ASP A 348 28.61 -9.47 1.76
C ASP A 348 29.03 -10.58 0.78
N PHE A 349 28.93 -10.32 -0.51
CA PHE A 349 29.38 -11.25 -1.55
C PHE A 349 30.59 -10.64 -2.27
N ASN A 350 31.79 -11.15 -1.97
CA ASN A 350 32.99 -10.79 -2.73
C ASN A 350 33.02 -11.60 -4.04
N ALA A 351 32.48 -11.01 -5.12
CA ALA A 351 32.45 -11.62 -6.45
C ALA A 351 33.83 -11.70 -7.17
N LYS A 352 34.93 -11.37 -6.49
CA LYS A 352 36.29 -11.44 -7.05
C LYS A 352 37.22 -12.29 -6.19
N THR A 353 37.08 -13.61 -6.26
CA THR A 353 38.21 -14.51 -5.95
C THR A 353 38.09 -15.81 -6.76
N GLU A 354 38.33 -15.71 -8.07
CA GLU A 354 38.81 -16.85 -8.90
C GLU A 354 40.34 -16.80 -9.08
N SER A 355 41.07 -16.16 -8.17
CA SER A 355 42.54 -16.25 -8.14
C SER A 355 42.99 -16.97 -6.87
N LEU A 356 43.42 -18.22 -7.08
CA LEU A 356 44.29 -19.08 -6.28
C LEU A 356 44.28 -18.94 -4.74
N GLU A 357 43.82 -20.03 -4.13
CA GLU A 357 44.34 -20.71 -2.93
C GLU A 357 44.77 -19.89 -1.69
N SER A 358 44.12 -20.25 -0.56
CA SER A 358 44.61 -20.15 0.83
C SER A 358 44.42 -18.84 1.63
N SER A 359 43.18 -18.34 1.73
CA SER A 359 42.77 -17.60 2.94
C SER A 359 41.34 -17.92 3.35
N PRO A 360 41.05 -18.01 4.66
CA PRO A 360 39.72 -18.39 5.14
C PRO A 360 38.72 -17.32 4.72
N LYS A 361 37.63 -17.76 4.10
CA LYS A 361 36.49 -16.94 3.70
C LYS A 361 35.90 -16.26 4.94
N SER A 362 36.35 -15.05 5.28
CA SER A 362 35.69 -14.23 6.28
C SER A 362 34.39 -13.70 5.67
N SER A 363 33.27 -14.35 5.95
CA SER A 363 31.96 -13.81 5.61
C SER A 363 31.69 -12.59 6.48
N SER A 364 31.75 -11.39 5.91
CA SER A 364 31.23 -10.19 6.58
C SER A 364 29.72 -10.11 6.43
N SER A 365 29.06 -9.62 7.46
CA SER A 365 27.61 -9.38 7.45
C SER A 365 27.32 -7.93 7.78
N SER A 366 26.35 -7.35 7.09
CA SER A 366 25.96 -5.96 7.25
C SER A 366 24.50 -5.89 7.71
N SER A 367 24.19 -5.03 8.66
CA SER A 367 22.83 -4.86 9.18
C SER A 367 22.41 -3.40 9.12
N PHE A 368 21.28 -3.14 8.47
CA PHE A 368 20.72 -1.79 8.29
C PHE A 368 19.60 -1.56 9.27
N HIS A 369 19.80 -0.58 10.16
CA HIS A 369 18.88 -0.24 11.24
C HIS A 369 18.28 1.14 10.99
N LEU A 370 16.96 1.20 10.86
CA LEU A 370 16.26 2.46 10.67
C LEU A 370 16.40 3.33 11.92
N ARG A 371 16.67 4.63 11.73
CA ARG A 371 16.64 5.60 12.83
C ARG A 371 16.02 6.93 12.40
N PHE A 372 15.74 7.78 13.38
CA PHE A 372 15.37 9.16 13.10
C PHE A 372 16.52 9.87 12.38
N PRO A 373 16.24 10.65 11.31
CA PRO A 373 17.25 11.43 10.63
C PRO A 373 18.00 12.34 11.61
N THR A 374 19.32 12.35 11.48
CA THR A 374 20.20 13.21 12.31
C THR A 374 20.43 14.58 11.68
N ASP A 375 20.01 14.77 10.42
CA ASP A 375 20.01 16.06 9.72
C ASP A 375 18.58 16.49 9.34
N THR A 376 18.41 17.77 9.02
CA THR A 376 17.10 18.36 8.66
C THR A 376 16.74 18.25 7.17
N THR A 377 17.65 17.71 6.35
CA THR A 377 17.53 17.66 4.88
C THR A 377 17.12 16.29 4.36
N SER A 378 17.18 15.28 5.21
CA SER A 378 16.99 13.88 4.88
C SER A 378 15.64 13.39 5.40
N ASP A 379 14.91 12.67 4.57
CA ASP A 379 13.60 12.14 4.92
C ASP A 379 13.71 10.90 5.81
N LEU A 380 14.73 10.07 5.57
CA LEU A 380 14.95 8.79 6.26
C LEU A 380 16.45 8.52 6.40
N GLU A 381 16.80 7.75 7.42
CA GLU A 381 18.19 7.41 7.74
C GLU A 381 18.34 5.96 8.22
N TYR A 382 19.34 5.27 7.67
CA TYR A 382 19.81 3.98 8.17
C TYR A 382 21.19 4.12 8.78
N LEU A 383 21.38 3.45 9.92
CA LEU A 383 22.70 3.08 10.42
C LEU A 383 23.02 1.67 9.94
N CYS A 384 24.03 1.55 9.10
CA CYS A 384 24.59 0.27 8.67
C CYS A 384 25.76 -0.11 9.58
N ILE A 385 25.69 -1.32 10.12
CA ILE A 385 26.69 -1.90 11.00
C ILE A 385 27.24 -3.14 10.31
N THR A 386 28.53 -3.13 9.97
CA THR A 386 29.19 -4.26 9.30
C THR A 386 30.06 -5.02 10.30
N GLN A 387 29.84 -6.32 10.42
CA GLN A 387 30.63 -7.24 11.24
C GLN A 387 31.59 -8.00 10.34
N CYS A 388 32.91 -7.86 10.59
CA CYS A 388 33.94 -8.68 9.95
C CYS A 388 34.29 -9.87 10.84
N GLY A 389 34.26 -11.08 10.27
CA GLY A 389 34.68 -12.30 10.95
C GLY A 389 36.20 -12.35 11.13
N GLY A 390 36.70 -11.79 12.23
CA GLY A 390 38.11 -11.86 12.62
C GLY A 390 38.53 -10.72 13.55
N SER A 391 39.08 -11.07 14.72
CA SER A 391 39.74 -10.22 15.74
C SER A 391 39.38 -8.72 15.80
N SER A 392 38.43 -8.35 16.66
CA SER A 392 38.23 -7.03 17.32
C SER A 392 38.83 -5.76 16.65
N PRO A 393 38.47 -5.39 15.41
CA PRO A 393 38.63 -4.01 14.97
C PRO A 393 37.38 -3.21 15.42
N PRO A 394 37.41 -1.86 15.37
CA PRO A 394 36.19 -1.08 15.58
C PRO A 394 35.14 -1.50 14.54
N ILE A 395 33.92 -1.78 14.99
CA ILE A 395 32.79 -2.15 14.13
C ILE A 395 32.49 -0.94 13.22
N PRO A 396 32.78 -1.02 11.90
CA PRO A 396 32.56 0.12 11.01
C PRO A 396 31.07 0.45 10.94
N ARG A 397 30.79 1.75 11.04
CA ARG A 397 29.44 2.32 10.98
C ARG A 397 29.35 3.23 9.77
N THR A 398 28.36 2.96 8.93
CA THR A 398 28.07 3.78 7.75
C THR A 398 26.65 4.33 7.87
N ILE A 399 26.46 5.60 7.59
CA ILE A 399 25.16 6.25 7.61
C ILE A 399 24.66 6.35 6.17
N TYR A 400 23.41 5.93 5.93
CA TYR A 400 22.74 6.08 4.66
C TYR A 400 21.55 7.02 4.86
N ARG A 401 21.43 8.06 4.04
CA ARG A 401 20.35 9.05 4.12
C ARG A 401 19.60 9.16 2.81
N LEU A 402 18.27 9.22 2.87
CA LEU A 402 17.41 9.42 1.71
C LEU A 402 17.03 10.90 1.59
N ARG A 403 17.20 11.46 0.39
CA ARG A 403 16.60 12.72 -0.04
C ARG A 403 15.64 12.44 -1.20
N SER A 404 14.37 12.22 -0.88
CA SER A 404 13.33 11.79 -1.81
C SER A 404 13.06 12.84 -2.88
N SER A 405 13.03 14.12 -2.51
CA SER A 405 12.81 15.24 -3.44
C SER A 405 13.92 15.38 -4.49
N ALA A 406 15.15 15.01 -4.14
CA ALA A 406 16.30 15.01 -5.03
C ALA A 406 16.55 13.67 -5.74
N ASN A 407 15.75 12.63 -5.42
CA ASN A 407 15.95 11.25 -5.87
C ASN A 407 17.39 10.74 -5.58
N GLN A 408 17.86 10.97 -4.35
CA GLN A 408 19.24 10.72 -3.92
C GLN A 408 19.34 9.85 -2.66
N ILE A 409 20.41 9.05 -2.60
CA ILE A 409 20.90 8.41 -1.38
C ILE A 409 22.29 8.97 -1.06
N ILE A 410 22.48 9.47 0.14
CA ILE A 410 23.77 9.95 0.63
C ILE A 410 24.36 8.88 1.54
N ILE A 411 25.62 8.55 1.34
CA ILE A 411 26.34 7.55 2.12
C ILE A 411 27.51 8.25 2.81
N GLU A 412 27.54 8.20 4.13
CA GLU A 412 28.62 8.76 4.94
C GLU A 412 29.33 7.63 5.69
N LYS A 413 30.62 7.47 5.41
CA LYS A 413 31.49 6.54 6.13
C LYS A 413 32.32 7.33 7.14
N GLN A 414 32.34 6.82 8.37
CA GLN A 414 33.24 7.32 9.41
C GLN A 414 34.45 6.38 9.47
N THR A 415 35.61 6.85 9.02
CA THR A 415 36.90 6.17 9.16
C THR A 415 37.79 7.00 10.07
N ASP A 416 38.74 6.37 10.79
CA ASP A 416 39.61 7.00 11.79
C ASP A 416 40.21 8.34 11.31
N GLY A 417 39.54 9.45 11.62
CA GLY A 417 39.92 10.82 11.26
C GLY A 417 39.28 11.44 10.00
N ASN A 418 38.71 10.64 9.08
CA ASN A 418 38.18 11.14 7.80
C ASN A 418 36.69 10.79 7.60
N GLN A 419 35.89 11.78 7.20
CA GLN A 419 34.51 11.62 6.77
C GLN A 419 34.48 11.56 5.24
N VAL A 420 33.97 10.45 4.68
CA VAL A 420 33.76 10.33 3.23
C VAL A 420 32.27 10.42 2.95
N THR A 421 31.87 11.38 2.12
CA THR A 421 30.50 11.57 1.68
C THR A 421 30.36 11.18 0.21
N VAL A 422 29.48 10.23 -0.08
CA VAL A 422 29.13 9.79 -1.43
C VAL A 422 27.68 10.14 -1.70
N VAL A 423 27.42 10.85 -2.80
CA VAL A 423 26.06 11.11 -3.27
C VAL A 423 25.75 10.21 -4.45
N ALA A 424 24.78 9.31 -4.26
CA ALA A 424 24.25 8.42 -5.26
C ALA A 424 22.91 8.96 -5.80
N ARG A 425 22.82 9.21 -7.11
CA ARG A 425 21.54 9.52 -7.77
C ARG A 425 20.91 8.27 -8.38
N GLY A 426 19.61 8.15 -8.18
CA GLY A 426 18.81 7.11 -8.81
C GLY A 426 18.61 7.41 -10.29
N THR A 427 19.52 6.95 -11.14
CA THR A 427 19.28 6.85 -12.58
C THR A 427 19.58 5.42 -13.00
N PRO A 428 18.61 4.68 -13.53
CA PRO A 428 18.90 3.40 -14.16
C PRO A 428 19.74 3.67 -15.42
N ASP A 429 21.05 3.45 -15.33
CA ASP A 429 21.95 3.59 -16.47
C ASP A 429 21.99 2.26 -17.24
N ALA A 430 21.94 2.34 -18.58
CA ALA A 430 22.11 1.20 -19.48
C ALA A 430 23.56 1.10 -19.99
N ASP A 431 24.41 2.09 -19.68
CA ASP A 431 25.77 2.19 -20.18
C ASP A 431 26.77 1.83 -19.06
N SER A 432 27.28 0.59 -19.09
CA SER A 432 28.17 -0.03 -18.10
C SER A 432 29.59 0.55 -18.04
N ARG A 433 29.79 1.79 -18.50
CA ARG A 433 31.11 2.43 -18.62
C ARG A 433 31.55 3.20 -17.36
N TYR A 434 30.71 3.32 -16.35
CA TYR A 434 31.07 3.96 -15.08
C TYR A 434 31.54 2.94 -14.03
N LYS A 435 32.59 3.28 -13.26
CA LYS A 435 33.06 2.45 -12.15
C LYS A 435 31.94 2.29 -11.11
N ILE A 436 31.38 1.09 -11.05
CA ILE A 436 30.41 0.66 -10.04
C ILE A 436 31.10 0.74 -8.67
N VAL A 437 30.52 1.51 -7.75
CA VAL A 437 31.00 1.56 -6.36
C VAL A 437 30.04 0.86 -5.40
N TYR A 438 28.74 0.83 -5.70
CA TYR A 438 27.75 0.11 -4.91
C TYR A 438 26.68 -0.54 -5.79
N SER A 439 26.49 -1.84 -5.59
CA SER A 439 25.44 -2.62 -6.24
C SER A 439 24.65 -3.37 -5.18
N PHE A 440 23.33 -3.23 -5.22
CA PHE A 440 22.42 -3.95 -4.33
C PHE A 440 21.64 -4.99 -5.12
N CYS A 441 21.66 -6.24 -4.65
CA CYS A 441 20.87 -7.33 -5.23
C CYS A 441 19.70 -7.63 -4.30
N PHE A 442 18.48 -7.23 -4.68
CA PHE A 442 17.29 -7.60 -3.91
C PHE A 442 16.76 -8.94 -4.41
N ALA A 443 16.19 -9.77 -3.53
CA ALA A 443 15.56 -11.02 -3.92
C ALA A 443 14.50 -10.77 -5.02
N GLY A 444 14.76 -11.24 -6.25
CA GLY A 444 13.91 -11.02 -7.43
C GLY A 444 14.17 -9.73 -8.23
N VAL A 445 15.24 -8.99 -7.92
CA VAL A 445 15.58 -7.71 -8.56
C VAL A 445 16.97 -7.76 -9.18
N GLY A 446 17.06 -7.40 -10.46
CA GLY A 446 18.34 -7.15 -11.13
C GLY A 446 19.21 -6.16 -10.36
N ILE A 447 20.52 -6.31 -10.53
CA ILE A 447 21.56 -5.50 -9.90
C ILE A 447 21.19 -4.02 -10.03
N THR A 448 21.00 -3.34 -8.90
CA THR A 448 20.69 -1.91 -8.89
C THR A 448 22.00 -1.14 -8.78
N GLU A 449 22.35 -0.42 -9.84
CA GLU A 449 23.56 0.39 -9.92
C GLU A 449 23.25 1.85 -9.60
N PHE A 450 24.13 2.49 -8.83
CA PHE A 450 24.07 3.91 -8.55
C PHE A 450 25.25 4.63 -9.17
N ARG A 451 24.99 5.78 -9.80
CA ARG A 451 26.04 6.68 -10.25
C ARG A 451 26.49 7.56 -9.09
N ILE A 452 27.79 7.57 -8.81
CA ILE A 452 28.42 8.55 -7.94
C ILE A 452 28.56 9.86 -8.72
N GLU A 453 28.01 10.93 -8.16
CA GLU A 453 28.17 12.27 -8.73
C GLU A 453 29.26 13.09 -8.05
N HIS A 454 29.45 12.88 -6.75
CA HIS A 454 30.40 13.63 -5.95
C HIS A 454 30.96 12.75 -4.85
N LEU A 455 32.27 12.89 -4.65
CA LEU A 455 33.08 12.22 -3.65
C LEU A 455 34.04 13.27 -3.10
N ASP A 456 33.89 13.58 -1.81
CA ASP A 456 34.79 14.48 -1.10
C ASP A 456 35.88 13.62 -0.44
N GLU A 457 37.13 13.73 -0.90
CA GLU A 457 38.25 12.90 -0.46
C GLU A 457 39.48 13.75 -0.11
N GLU A 458 39.84 13.80 1.18
CA GLU A 458 41.23 14.04 1.59
C GLU A 458 41.89 12.68 1.91
N ASN A 459 42.57 12.08 0.91
CA ASN A 459 43.46 10.90 1.02
C ASN A 459 42.85 9.51 1.30
N VAL A 460 41.96 8.97 0.45
CA VAL A 460 41.49 7.57 0.56
C VAL A 460 41.78 6.73 -0.70
N LYS A 461 42.20 5.48 -0.52
CA LYS A 461 42.22 4.45 -1.58
C LYS A 461 40.89 3.69 -1.55
N ILE A 462 40.14 3.76 -2.65
CA ILE A 462 38.90 2.99 -2.81
C ILE A 462 39.24 1.55 -3.20
N ASP A 463 39.04 0.60 -2.30
CA ASP A 463 38.97 -0.82 -2.68
C ASP A 463 37.71 -1.09 -3.50
N SER A 464 37.90 -1.79 -4.61
CA SER A 464 36.91 -1.90 -5.68
C SER A 464 35.64 -2.67 -5.25
N GLY A 465 34.47 -2.01 -5.36
CA GLY A 465 33.12 -2.59 -5.49
C GLY A 465 32.66 -3.52 -4.37
N VAL A 466 31.74 -3.06 -3.52
CA VAL A 466 31.05 -3.92 -2.54
C VAL A 466 29.68 -4.33 -3.08
N HIS A 467 29.44 -5.64 -3.13
CA HIS A 467 28.15 -6.22 -3.52
C HIS A 467 27.46 -6.82 -2.29
N PHE A 468 26.24 -6.37 -2.02
CA PHE A 468 25.42 -6.93 -0.95
C PHE A 468 24.40 -7.92 -1.54
N MET A 469 24.35 -9.12 -0.96
CA MET A 469 23.33 -10.12 -1.25
C MET A 469 22.56 -10.42 0.03
N ARG A 470 21.24 -10.50 -0.06
CA ARG A 470 20.37 -10.65 1.10
C ARG A 470 20.41 -12.06 1.67
#